data_AF-A0A2R7P2W2-F1
#
_entry.id   AF-A0A2R7P2W2-F1
#
_cell.length_a   1.000
_cell.length_b   1.000
_cell.length_c   1.000
_cell.angle_alpha   90.00
_cell.angle_beta   90.00
_cell.angle_gamma   90.00
#
_symmetry.space_group_name_H-M   'P 1'
#
loop_
_entity.id
_entity.type
_entity.pdbx_description
1 polymer ?
#
loop_
_entity_poly.entity_id
_entity_poly.type
_entity_poly.pdbx_seq_one_letter_code
_entity_poly.pdbx_strand_id
1 'polypeptide(L)'
;MFIATKDISIQNETFTLTNQRAAFWEREKALILSDLHIGKTAHFRKNGIALANHIMKSDLERLSALIEYFQPEKFIVVGDLLHAGDNSDVDEFCTWKNQYPGIQFYL
;
A
#
# COMPACT_ATOMS: atom_id res chain seq x y z
N MET A 1 -7.41 2.66 -13.82
CA MET A 1 -6.25 3.46 -13.40
C MET A 1 -5.17 3.35 -14.48
N PHE A 2 -4.45 4.43 -14.82
CA PHE A 2 -3.32 4.39 -15.75
C PHE A 2 -1.99 4.28 -14.98
N ILE A 3 -1.27 3.18 -15.21
CA ILE A 3 0.03 2.90 -14.59
C ILE A 3 1.12 3.25 -15.61
N ALA A 4 1.88 4.30 -15.32
CA ALA A 4 3.13 4.60 -16.01
C ALA A 4 4.28 4.05 -15.19
N THR A 5 5.29 3.50 -15.87
CA THR A 5 6.47 2.90 -15.25
C THR A 5 7.76 3.51 -15.76
N LYS A 6 8.81 3.44 -14.93
CA LYS A 6 10.19 3.78 -15.32
C LYS A 6 11.17 2.95 -14.51
N ASP A 7 12.05 2.24 -15.21
CA ASP A 7 13.08 1.43 -14.57
C ASP A 7 14.29 2.29 -14.18
N ILE A 8 14.85 1.99 -13.01
CA ILE A 8 16.11 2.52 -12.51
C ILE A 8 16.98 1.38 -11.99
N SER A 9 18.30 1.60 -11.98
CA SER A 9 19.26 0.65 -11.42
C SER A 9 19.93 1.22 -10.18
N ILE A 10 19.94 0.47 -9.09
CA ILE A 10 20.59 0.83 -7.82
C ILE A 10 21.40 -0.38 -7.37
N GLN A 11 22.72 -0.23 -7.18
CA GLN A 11 23.60 -1.31 -6.70
C GLN A 11 23.40 -2.66 -7.44
N ASN A 12 23.27 -2.62 -8.77
CA ASN A 12 22.99 -3.76 -9.65
C ASN A 12 21.60 -4.43 -9.50
N GLU A 13 20.67 -3.78 -8.81
CA GLU A 13 19.25 -4.15 -8.80
C GLU A 13 18.44 -3.29 -9.76
N THR A 14 17.44 -3.88 -10.40
CA THR A 14 16.42 -3.15 -11.15
C THR A 14 15.20 -2.88 -10.27
N PHE A 15 14.81 -1.61 -10.22
CA PHE A 15 13.56 -1.17 -9.63
C PHE A 15 12.70 -0.49 -10.67
N THR A 16 11.46 -0.94 -10.83
CA THR A 16 10.44 -0.29 -11.64
C THR A 16 9.67 0.69 -10.78
N LEU A 17 9.86 1.98 -11.01
CA LEU A 17 9.07 3.04 -10.36
C LEU A 17 7.74 3.21 -11.08
N THR A 18 6.68 3.55 -10.34
CA THR A 18 5.38 3.89 -10.94
C THR A 18 4.88 5.27 -10.50
N ASN A 19 4.10 5.93 -11.38
CA ASN A 19 3.35 7.14 -11.05
C ASN A 19 2.32 6.96 -9.91
N GLN A 20 2.12 5.71 -9.44
CA GLN A 20 1.24 5.37 -8.33
C GLN A 20 1.93 5.30 -6.96
N ARG A 21 3.10 5.93 -6.81
CA ARG A 21 3.85 6.03 -5.54
C ARG A 21 4.24 4.67 -4.94
N ALA A 22 4.76 3.80 -5.80
CA ALA A 22 5.33 2.51 -5.40
C ALA A 22 6.55 2.20 -6.28
N ALA A 23 7.37 1.28 -5.82
CA ALA A 23 8.46 0.68 -6.58
C ALA A 23 8.29 -0.84 -6.61
N PHE A 24 8.54 -1.46 -7.74
CA PHE A 24 8.60 -2.91 -7.85
C PHE A 24 10.07 -3.34 -7.97
N TRP A 25 10.50 -4.22 -7.09
CA TRP A 25 11.83 -4.83 -7.13
C TRP A 25 11.74 -6.17 -7.85
N GLU A 26 12.24 -6.21 -9.09
CA GLU A 26 12.03 -7.35 -9.98
C GLU A 26 12.59 -8.66 -9.42
N ARG A 27 13.84 -8.64 -8.94
CA ARG A 27 14.51 -9.85 -8.44
C ARG A 27 13.74 -10.50 -7.30
N GLU A 28 13.28 -9.70 -6.36
CA GLU A 28 12.57 -10.17 -5.17
C GLU A 28 11.06 -10.32 -5.41
N LYS A 29 10.58 -9.95 -6.60
CA LYS A 29 9.15 -9.79 -6.93
C LYS A 29 8.39 -9.06 -5.83
N ALA A 30 8.98 -7.96 -5.36
CA ALA A 30 8.47 -7.21 -4.22
C ALA A 30 7.84 -5.89 -4.66
N LEU A 31 6.59 -5.66 -4.27
CA LEU A 31 5.97 -4.35 -4.34
C LEU A 31 6.29 -3.58 -3.06
N ILE A 32 6.98 -2.45 -3.19
CA ILE A 32 7.51 -1.63 -2.10
C ILE A 32 6.83 -0.27 -2.12
N LEU A 33 6.42 0.19 -0.94
CA LEU A 33 5.77 1.48 -0.72
C LEU A 33 6.03 1.96 0.71
N SER A 34 5.69 3.22 1.01
CA SER A 34 5.78 3.78 2.36
C SER A 34 4.50 4.53 2.72
N ASP A 35 4.33 4.83 4.02
CA ASP A 35 3.42 5.87 4.50
C ASP A 35 1.95 5.60 4.17
N LEU A 36 1.47 4.37 4.41
CA LEU A 36 0.06 4.01 4.21
C LEU A 36 -0.89 4.70 5.19
N HIS A 37 -0.40 5.11 6.37
CA HIS A 37 -1.17 5.94 7.32
C HIS A 37 -2.55 5.39 7.70
N ILE A 38 -2.67 4.07 7.84
CA ILE A 38 -3.93 3.41 8.16
C ILE A 38 -4.44 3.91 9.52
N GLY A 39 -5.72 4.32 9.57
CA GLY A 39 -6.38 4.80 10.79
C GLY A 39 -6.23 6.30 11.09
N LYS A 40 -5.50 7.07 10.28
CA LYS A 40 -5.35 8.54 10.45
C LYS A 40 -6.70 9.26 10.37
N THR A 41 -7.60 8.77 9.52
CA THR A 41 -8.99 9.22 9.35
C THR A 41 -9.81 9.11 10.64
N ALA A 42 -9.72 7.98 11.35
CA ALA A 42 -10.42 7.76 12.61
C ALA A 42 -9.90 8.68 13.73
N HIS A 43 -8.59 8.93 13.80
CA HIS A 43 -7.98 9.80 14.79
C HIS A 43 -8.42 11.27 14.66
N PHE A 44 -8.45 11.80 13.43
CA PHE A 44 -8.91 13.17 13.18
C PHE A 44 -10.42 13.35 13.39
N ARG A 45 -11.22 12.32 13.09
CA ARG A 45 -12.66 12.32 13.41
C ARG A 45 -12.93 12.36 14.91
N LYS A 46 -12.16 11.61 15.71
CA LYS A 46 -12.27 11.63 17.18
C LYS A 46 -12.03 13.03 17.76
N ASN A 47 -11.33 13.90 17.02
CA ASN A 47 -11.06 15.29 17.37
C ASN A 47 -11.93 16.30 16.58
N GLY A 48 -13.05 15.88 16.01
CA GLY A 48 -14.05 16.76 15.40
C GLY A 48 -13.79 17.19 13.95
N ILE A 49 -12.77 16.62 13.28
CA ILE A 49 -12.48 16.89 11.87
C ILE A 49 -13.07 15.77 11.01
N ALA A 50 -14.10 16.08 10.22
CA ALA A 50 -14.71 15.13 9.31
C ALA A 50 -13.81 14.85 8.09
N LEU A 51 -12.85 13.92 8.22
CA LEU A 51 -12.23 13.30 7.05
C LEU A 51 -13.13 12.18 6.53
N ALA A 52 -13.28 12.03 5.22
CA ALA A 52 -14.23 11.11 4.63
C ALA A 52 -13.63 9.71 4.37
N ASN A 53 -14.44 8.65 4.57
CA ASN A 53 -14.06 7.23 4.43
C ASN A 53 -13.55 6.84 3.03
N HIS A 54 -13.82 7.68 2.02
CA HIS A 54 -13.47 7.40 0.64
C HIS A 54 -11.95 7.32 0.40
N ILE A 55 -11.13 7.94 1.27
CA ILE A 55 -9.68 7.99 1.10
C ILE A 55 -9.08 6.59 1.24
N MET A 56 -9.41 5.88 2.33
CA MET A 56 -8.91 4.52 2.59
C MET A 56 -9.30 3.55 1.48
N LYS A 57 -10.58 3.54 1.09
CA LYS A 57 -11.06 2.68 0.01
C LYS A 57 -10.35 2.95 -1.32
N SER A 58 -10.17 4.23 -1.68
CA SER A 58 -9.43 4.61 -2.89
C SER A 58 -7.97 4.16 -2.84
N ASP A 59 -7.33 4.19 -1.66
CA ASP A 59 -5.98 3.68 -1.50
C ASP A 59 -5.91 2.17 -1.66
N LEU A 60 -6.82 1.41 -1.04
CA LEU A 60 -6.89 -0.04 -1.20
C LEU A 60 -7.15 -0.44 -2.67
N GLU A 61 -8.04 0.26 -3.37
CA GLU A 61 -8.29 0.05 -4.81
C GLU A 61 -7.03 0.28 -5.66
N ARG A 62 -6.26 1.34 -5.35
CA ARG A 62 -4.98 1.60 -6.01
C ARG A 62 -3.95 0.49 -5.73
N LEU A 63 -3.85 0.03 -4.48
CA LEU A 63 -2.95 -1.06 -4.10
C LEU A 63 -3.34 -2.37 -4.78
N SER A 64 -4.63 -2.70 -4.84
CA SER A 64 -5.16 -3.85 -5.58
C SER A 64 -4.77 -3.81 -7.05
N ALA A 65 -4.91 -2.66 -7.70
CA ALA A 65 -4.53 -2.51 -9.11
C ALA A 65 -3.02 -2.63 -9.33
N LEU A 66 -2.18 -2.22 -8.36
CA LEU A 66 -0.73 -2.45 -8.41
C LEU A 66 -0.36 -3.91 -8.20
N ILE A 67 -1.03 -4.61 -7.28
CA ILE A 67 -0.86 -6.05 -7.08
C ILE A 67 -1.23 -6.81 -8.36
N GLU A 68 -2.35 -6.45 -9.00
CA GLU A 68 -2.78 -7.08 -10.25
C GLU A 68 -1.79 -6.81 -11.40
N TYR A 69 -1.25 -5.59 -11.50
CA TYR A 69 -0.31 -5.22 -12.55
C TYR A 69 1.06 -5.88 -12.39
N PHE A 70 1.63 -5.87 -11.19
CA PHE A 70 2.99 -6.35 -10.93
C PHE A 70 3.07 -7.82 -10.53
N GLN A 71 1.95 -8.42 -10.10
CA GLN A 71 1.88 -9.81 -9.60
C GLN A 71 3.01 -10.13 -8.59
N PRO A 72 3.18 -9.32 -7.52
CA PRO A 72 4.28 -9.50 -6.58
C PRO A 72 4.10 -10.75 -5.70
N GLU A 73 5.21 -11.34 -5.26
CA GLU A 73 5.23 -12.37 -4.21
C GLU A 73 5.36 -11.74 -2.81
N LYS A 74 5.91 -10.52 -2.73
CA LYS A 74 6.13 -9.78 -1.48
C LYS A 74 5.49 -8.40 -1.56
N PHE A 75 4.85 -7.97 -0.48
CA PHE A 75 4.33 -6.62 -0.30
C PHE A 75 5.02 -6.00 0.91
N ILE A 76 5.78 -4.92 0.70
CA ILE A 76 6.68 -4.36 1.72
C ILE A 76 6.31 -2.91 1.98
N VAL A 77 6.04 -2.58 3.24
CA VAL A 77 5.79 -1.21 3.71
C VAL A 77 7.02 -0.72 4.48
N VAL A 78 7.69 0.32 3.97
CA VAL A 78 8.95 0.85 4.52
C VAL A 78 8.69 2.18 5.22
N GLY A 79 7.88 2.16 6.28
CA GLY A 79 7.56 3.33 7.12
C GLY A 79 6.05 3.54 7.33
N ASP A 80 5.69 4.13 8.47
CA ASP A 80 4.37 4.67 8.85
C ASP A 80 3.15 3.91 8.29
N LEU A 81 3.03 2.63 8.70
CA LEU A 81 1.89 1.80 8.37
C LEU A 81 0.61 2.22 9.12
N LEU A 82 0.71 2.46 10.44
CA LEU A 82 -0.43 2.69 11.33
C LEU A 82 -0.32 4.06 12.02
N HIS A 83 -1.44 4.76 12.16
CA HIS A 83 -1.55 6.02 12.92
C HIS A 83 -2.67 6.01 13.96
N ALA A 84 -3.20 4.84 14.31
CA ALA A 84 -4.26 4.70 15.29
C ALA A 84 -4.17 3.37 16.05
N GLY A 85 -4.75 3.34 17.25
CA GLY A 85 -5.08 2.08 17.92
C GLY A 85 -6.19 1.33 17.18
N ASP A 86 -6.54 0.15 17.68
CA ASP A 86 -7.53 -0.76 17.09
C ASP A 86 -8.85 -0.03 16.69
N ASN A 87 -9.19 -0.06 15.40
CA ASN A 87 -10.37 0.61 14.83
C ASN A 87 -10.76 0.04 13.46
N SER A 88 -11.92 0.45 12.96
CA SER A 88 -12.52 -0.05 11.71
C SER A 88 -11.64 0.06 10.47
N ASP A 89 -10.73 1.04 10.38
CA ASP A 89 -9.82 1.19 9.22
C ASP A 89 -8.78 0.06 9.22
N VAL A 90 -8.37 -0.41 10.41
CA VAL A 90 -7.46 -1.57 10.56
C VAL A 90 -8.19 -2.86 10.16
N ASP A 91 -9.45 -3.02 10.55
CA ASP A 91 -10.28 -4.17 10.17
C ASP A 91 -10.47 -4.25 8.64
N GLU A 92 -10.72 -3.10 7.99
CA GLU A 92 -10.86 -3.01 6.54
C GLU A 92 -9.55 -3.38 5.83
N PHE A 93 -8.41 -2.89 6.31
CA PHE A 93 -7.10 -3.27 5.77
C PHE A 93 -6.81 -4.77 5.94
N CYS A 94 -7.11 -5.33 7.11
CA CYS A 94 -6.93 -6.77 7.36
C CYS A 94 -7.82 -7.61 6.42
N THR A 95 -9.07 -7.18 6.23
CA THR A 95 -10.01 -7.82 5.32
C THR A 95 -9.51 -7.78 3.87
N TRP A 96 -9.01 -6.64 3.43
CA TRP A 96 -8.42 -6.48 2.10
C TRP A 96 -7.16 -7.34 1.93
N LYS A 97 -6.23 -7.31 2.88
CA LYS A 97 -5.00 -8.11 2.87
C LYS A 97 -5.30 -9.60 2.72
N ASN A 98 -6.34 -10.09 3.41
CA ASN A 98 -6.74 -11.51 3.37
C ASN A 98 -7.26 -11.97 2.00
N GLN A 99 -7.54 -11.06 1.06
CA GLN A 99 -7.89 -11.40 -0.32
C GLN A 99 -6.67 -11.90 -1.13
N TYR A 100 -5.45 -11.69 -0.61
CA TYR A 100 -4.18 -12.02 -1.27
C TYR A 100 -3.36 -13.05 -0.48
N PRO A 101 -3.87 -14.28 -0.25
CA PRO A 101 -3.21 -15.26 0.61
C PRO A 101 -1.85 -15.76 0.08
N GLY A 102 -1.57 -15.59 -1.23
CA GLY A 102 -0.31 -15.95 -1.85
C GLY A 102 0.81 -14.90 -1.71
N ILE A 103 0.49 -13.71 -1.19
CA ILE A 103 1.45 -12.62 -1.06
C ILE A 103 1.97 -12.55 0.38
N GLN A 104 3.28 -12.47 0.53
CA GLN A 104 3.93 -12.26 1.83
C GLN A 104 3.94 -10.77 2.16
N PHE A 105 3.20 -10.37 3.18
CA PHE A 105 3.16 -8.99 3.65
C PHE A 105 4.20 -8.74 4.75
N TYR A 106 5.10 -7.79 4.49
CA TYR A 106 6.08 -7.23 5.42
C TYR A 106 5.60 -5.84 5.81
N LEU A 107 5.04 -5.74 7.01
CA LEU A 107 4.24 -4.61 7.52
C LEU A 107 4.97 -3.89 8.65
#